data_AF-A0A7X3YY05-F1
#
_entry.id   AF-A0A7X3YY05-F1
#
_cell.length_a   1.000
_cell.length_b   1.000
_cell.length_c   1.000
_cell.angle_alpha   90.00
_cell.angle_beta   90.00
_cell.angle_gamma   90.00
#
_symmetry.space_group_name_H-M   'P 1'
#
loop_
_entity.id
_entity.type
_entity.pdbx_description
1 polymer ?
#
loop_
_entity_poly.entity_id
_entity_poly.type
_entity_poly.pdbx_seq_one_letter_code
_entity_poly.pdbx_strand_id
1 'polypeptide(L)'
;MDARNGEILHSRSADRILHPASLTKMMTLYVVFEAVENGEISLDTRVKISKRAAAEPPSKLYLRAGSSVRLRYLIRGAAVRSANDASTALAEAIEGSLEAFTRRMNNTAKQMGMKNTHFKNANGLTQKGHYS
;
A
#
# COMPACT_ATOMS: atom_id res chain seq x y z
N MET A 1 -4.67 20.06 9.41
CA MET A 1 -3.65 19.71 10.39
C MET A 1 -2.36 20.41 9.99
N ASP A 2 -1.63 21.01 10.92
CA ASP A 2 -0.27 21.50 10.67
C ASP A 2 0.72 20.33 10.79
N ALA A 3 1.54 20.13 9.75
CA ALA A 3 2.44 18.98 9.67
C ALA A 3 3.61 19.02 10.67
N ARG A 4 3.92 20.19 11.25
CA ARG A 4 5.07 20.39 12.16
C ARG A 4 4.76 20.00 13.59
N ASN A 5 3.52 20.22 14.02
CA ASN A 5 3.11 20.04 15.42
C ASN A 5 1.85 19.14 15.58
N GLY A 6 1.20 18.73 14.48
CA GLY A 6 -0.01 17.90 14.52
C GLY A 6 -1.29 18.66 14.89
N GLU A 7 -1.26 19.99 14.99
CA GLU A 7 -2.42 20.80 15.38
C GLU A 7 -3.54 20.70 14.34
N ILE A 8 -4.76 20.38 14.78
CA ILE A 8 -5.93 20.29 13.90
C ILE A 8 -6.48 21.71 13.64
N LEU A 9 -6.06 22.32 12.53
CA LEU A 9 -6.55 23.65 12.11
C LEU A 9 -8.04 23.66 11.73
N HIS A 10 -8.54 22.58 11.14
CA HIS A 10 -9.95 22.41 10.77
C HIS A 10 -10.26 20.92 10.58
N SER A 11 -11.47 20.50 10.96
CA SER A 11 -11.98 19.16 10.72
C SER A 11 -13.50 19.16 10.57
N ARG A 12 -14.01 18.20 9.79
CA ARG A 12 -15.44 17.90 9.68
C ARG A 12 -15.60 16.41 9.47
N SER A 13 -16.28 15.73 10.41
CA SER A 13 -16.50 14.28 10.36
C SER A 13 -15.22 13.46 10.14
N ALA A 14 -14.09 13.90 10.74
CA ALA A 14 -12.77 13.31 10.49
C ALA A 14 -12.66 11.84 10.95
N ASP A 15 -13.46 11.44 11.95
CA ASP A 15 -13.49 10.07 12.47
C ASP A 15 -14.55 9.18 11.77
N ARG A 16 -15.21 9.69 10.73
CA ARG A 16 -16.21 8.91 9.99
C ARG A 16 -15.52 7.82 9.19
N ILE A 17 -15.87 6.58 9.50
CA ILE A 17 -15.42 5.39 8.78
C ILE A 17 -15.96 5.43 7.34
N LEU A 18 -15.05 5.40 6.36
CA LEU A 18 -15.34 5.42 4.93
C LEU A 18 -14.47 4.40 4.19
N HIS A 19 -14.81 4.15 2.92
CA HIS A 19 -13.90 3.42 2.04
C HIS A 19 -12.72 4.33 1.64
N PRO A 20 -11.47 3.96 1.95
CA PRO A 20 -10.31 4.82 1.68
C PRO A 20 -9.95 4.88 0.20
N ALA A 21 -10.46 3.97 -0.63
CA ALA A 21 -10.05 3.80 -2.01
C ALA A 21 -8.51 3.79 -2.12
N SER A 22 -7.95 4.43 -3.15
CA SER A 22 -6.50 4.48 -3.38
C SER A 22 -5.68 5.16 -2.29
N LEU A 23 -6.28 5.87 -1.31
CA LEU A 23 -5.53 6.37 -0.15
C LEU A 23 -4.90 5.23 0.66
N THR A 24 -5.42 4.01 0.54
CA THR A 24 -4.79 2.77 1.03
C THR A 24 -3.31 2.65 0.64
N LYS A 25 -2.96 3.09 -0.57
CA LYS A 25 -1.58 2.98 -1.08
C LYS A 25 -0.60 3.84 -0.28
N MET A 26 -1.06 4.82 0.48
CA MET A 26 -0.21 5.57 1.42
C MET A 26 0.37 4.63 2.49
N MET A 27 -0.45 3.76 3.08
CA MET A 27 0.04 2.75 4.04
C MET A 27 0.91 1.70 3.34
N THR A 28 0.57 1.28 2.13
CA THR A 28 1.43 0.36 1.35
C THR A 28 2.81 0.94 1.10
N LEU A 29 2.89 2.21 0.68
CA LEU A 29 4.15 2.90 0.46
C LEU A 29 4.91 3.12 1.77
N TYR A 30 4.22 3.47 2.86
CA TYR A 30 4.83 3.60 4.19
C TYR A 30 5.53 2.30 4.60
N VAL A 31 4.84 1.16 4.54
CA VAL A 31 5.41 -0.15 4.86
C VAL A 31 6.58 -0.52 3.94
N VAL A 32 6.48 -0.20 2.65
CA VAL A 32 7.58 -0.46 1.70
C VAL A 32 8.81 0.38 2.02
N PHE A 33 8.64 1.66 2.37
CA PHE A 33 9.75 2.53 2.74
C PHE A 33 10.39 2.10 4.07
N GLU A 34 9.59 1.71 5.05
CA GLU A 34 10.09 1.13 6.31
C GLU A 34 10.92 -0.14 6.04
N ALA A 35 10.44 -1.04 5.18
CA ALA A 35 11.19 -2.25 4.82
C ALA A 35 12.51 -1.94 4.10
N VAL A 36 12.54 -0.88 3.26
CA VAL A 36 13.77 -0.42 2.62
C VAL A 36 14.74 0.19 3.63
N GLU A 37 14.24 1.01 4.55
CA GLU A 37 15.02 1.66 5.61
C GLU A 37 15.65 0.63 6.56
N ASN A 38 14.89 -0.41 6.92
CA ASN A 38 15.35 -1.52 7.75
C ASN A 38 16.29 -2.51 7.02
N GLY A 39 16.52 -2.32 5.72
CA GLY A 39 17.37 -3.20 4.91
C GLY A 39 16.75 -4.56 4.57
N GLU A 40 15.44 -4.73 4.76
CA GLU A 40 14.71 -5.97 4.41
C GLU A 40 14.70 -6.18 2.88
N ILE A 41 14.68 -5.08 2.11
CA ILE A 41 14.71 -5.11 0.65
C ILE A 41 15.41 -3.86 0.10
N SER A 42 16.11 -3.98 -1.04
CA SER A 42 16.72 -2.84 -1.72
C SER A 42 15.80 -2.25 -2.80
N LEU A 43 15.95 -0.94 -3.07
CA LEU A 43 15.31 -0.26 -4.19
C LEU A 43 15.65 -0.89 -5.56
N ASP A 44 16.78 -1.60 -5.67
CA ASP A 44 17.21 -2.30 -6.88
C ASP A 44 16.81 -3.78 -6.92
N THR A 45 16.17 -4.29 -5.88
CA THR A 45 15.65 -5.67 -5.87
C THR A 45 14.72 -5.88 -7.05
N ARG A 46 14.97 -6.96 -7.79
CA ARG A 46 14.18 -7.39 -8.94
C ARG A 46 12.98 -8.20 -8.47
N VAL A 47 11.80 -7.56 -8.45
CA VAL A 47 10.54 -8.20 -8.06
C VAL A 47 9.96 -8.97 -9.23
N LYS A 48 9.68 -10.27 -9.04
CA LYS A 48 8.97 -11.10 -10.01
C LYS A 48 7.47 -10.80 -9.94
N ILE A 49 6.86 -10.45 -11.06
CA ILE A 49 5.45 -10.12 -11.12
C ILE A 49 4.62 -11.40 -11.11
N SER A 50 3.75 -11.56 -10.12
CA SER A 50 2.85 -12.70 -10.02
C SER A 50 1.69 -12.61 -11.03
N LYS A 51 1.01 -13.73 -11.26
CA LYS A 51 -0.26 -13.74 -12.02
C LYS A 51 -1.32 -12.88 -11.34
N ARG A 52 -1.33 -12.86 -10.00
CA ARG A 52 -2.28 -12.07 -9.19
C ARG A 52 -2.07 -10.57 -9.42
N ALA A 53 -0.84 -10.08 -9.25
CA ALA A 53 -0.49 -8.68 -9.48
C ALA A 53 -0.85 -8.24 -10.90
N ALA A 54 -0.50 -9.01 -11.93
CA ALA A 54 -0.83 -8.69 -13.32
C ALA A 54 -2.36 -8.65 -13.60
N ALA A 55 -3.13 -9.45 -12.87
CA ALA A 55 -4.58 -9.58 -13.02
C ALA A 55 -5.38 -8.48 -12.30
N GLU A 56 -4.75 -7.63 -11.49
CA GLU A 56 -5.43 -6.52 -10.83
C GLU A 56 -6.19 -5.64 -11.85
N PRO A 57 -7.37 -5.11 -11.50
CA PRO A 57 -8.11 -4.19 -12.38
C PRO A 57 -7.41 -2.81 -12.47
N PRO A 58 -7.66 -2.02 -13.53
CA PRO A 58 -7.16 -0.65 -13.64
C PRO A 58 -7.64 0.25 -12.48
N SER A 59 -6.91 1.31 -12.09
CA SER A 59 -5.65 1.84 -12.64
C SER A 59 -4.46 0.90 -12.47
N LYS A 60 -3.64 0.69 -13.50
CA LYS A 60 -2.49 -0.23 -13.47
C LYS A 60 -1.43 0.08 -14.54
N LEU A 61 -0.23 -0.52 -14.42
CA LEU A 61 0.87 -0.39 -15.39
C LEU A 61 0.83 -1.44 -16.51
N TYR A 62 -0.07 -2.41 -16.43
CA TYR A 62 -0.13 -3.57 -17.32
C TYR A 62 1.12 -4.44 -17.22
N LEU A 63 1.61 -4.65 -15.99
CA LEU A 63 2.74 -5.53 -15.72
C LEU A 63 2.44 -6.96 -16.21
N ARG A 64 3.42 -7.59 -16.85
CA ARG A 64 3.29 -8.95 -17.38
C ARG A 64 3.67 -9.98 -16.32
N ALA A 65 2.80 -10.96 -16.07
CA ALA A 65 3.11 -12.07 -15.16
C ALA A 65 4.40 -12.80 -15.60
N GLY A 66 5.25 -13.14 -14.64
CA GLY A 66 6.55 -13.77 -14.88
C GLY A 66 7.68 -12.79 -15.24
N SER A 67 7.36 -11.55 -15.64
CA SER A 67 8.37 -10.51 -15.83
C SER A 67 8.99 -10.06 -14.51
N SER A 68 10.06 -9.27 -14.58
CA SER A 68 10.75 -8.77 -13.40
C SER A 68 11.02 -7.26 -13.50
N VAL A 69 10.61 -6.52 -12.48
CA VAL A 69 10.69 -5.06 -12.39
C VAL A 69 11.45 -4.67 -11.11
N ARG A 70 12.30 -3.64 -11.16
CA ARG A 70 12.97 -3.14 -9.95
C ARG A 70 11.96 -2.49 -9.00
N LEU A 71 12.14 -2.71 -7.70
CA LEU A 71 11.26 -2.18 -6.64
C LEU A 71 10.99 -0.68 -6.80
N ARG A 72 12.02 0.12 -7.08
CA ARG A 72 11.90 1.58 -7.30
C ARG A 72 10.88 1.99 -8.37
N TYR A 73 10.68 1.17 -9.42
CA TYR A 73 9.69 1.48 -10.46
C TYR A 73 8.27 1.09 -10.04
N LEU A 74 8.12 0.03 -9.24
CA LEU A 74 6.83 -0.34 -8.65
C LEU A 74 6.38 0.74 -7.65
N ILE A 75 7.28 1.25 -6.81
CA ILE A 75 7.03 2.37 -5.90
C ILE A 75 6.50 3.58 -6.69
N ARG A 76 7.19 3.98 -7.76
CA ARG A 76 6.75 5.09 -8.63
C ARG A 76 5.39 4.80 -9.28
N GLY A 77 5.15 3.58 -9.73
CA GLY A 77 3.87 3.15 -10.28
C GLY A 77 2.71 3.32 -9.29
N ALA A 78 2.90 2.85 -8.07
CA ALA A 78 1.92 2.97 -7.00
C ALA A 78 1.72 4.44 -6.57
N ALA A 79 2.79 5.23 -6.43
CA ALA A 79 2.72 6.61 -5.96
C ALA A 79 2.17 7.59 -7.02
N VAL A 80 2.59 7.46 -8.28
CA VAL A 80 2.30 8.44 -9.34
C VAL A 80 1.08 8.04 -10.15
N ARG A 81 0.95 6.75 -10.53
CA ARG A 81 -0.17 6.27 -11.35
C ARG A 81 -1.29 5.64 -10.52
N SER A 82 -1.08 5.50 -9.21
CA SER A 82 -1.96 4.73 -8.32
C SER A 82 -2.19 3.31 -8.85
N ALA A 83 -1.15 2.70 -9.42
CA ALA A 83 -1.24 1.42 -10.11
C ALA A 83 -1.47 0.26 -9.13
N ASN A 84 -2.57 -0.48 -9.32
CA ASN A 84 -2.97 -1.60 -8.47
C ASN A 84 -2.04 -2.81 -8.60
N ASP A 85 -1.61 -3.12 -9.83
CA ASP A 85 -0.66 -4.20 -10.10
C ASP A 85 0.69 -3.96 -9.42
N ALA A 86 1.16 -2.70 -9.41
CA ALA A 86 2.36 -2.32 -8.68
C ALA A 86 2.18 -2.48 -7.16
N SER A 87 1.08 -2.02 -6.58
CA SER A 87 0.80 -2.18 -5.14
C SER A 87 0.74 -3.65 -4.71
N THR A 88 0.08 -4.51 -5.48
CA THR A 88 0.02 -5.95 -5.18
C THR A 88 1.40 -6.61 -5.31
N ALA A 89 2.18 -6.25 -6.34
CA ALA A 89 3.54 -6.75 -6.50
C ALA A 89 4.48 -6.29 -5.36
N LEU A 90 4.35 -5.05 -4.87
CA LEU A 90 5.08 -4.56 -3.71
C LEU A 90 4.74 -5.38 -2.47
N ALA A 91 3.45 -5.59 -2.21
CA ALA A 91 3.00 -6.35 -1.05
C ALA A 91 3.54 -7.80 -1.03
N GLU A 92 3.48 -8.48 -2.17
CA GLU A 92 4.04 -9.83 -2.34
C GLU A 92 5.57 -9.84 -2.22
N ALA A 93 6.26 -8.79 -2.65
CA ALA A 93 7.71 -8.69 -2.53
C ALA A 93 8.21 -8.56 -1.08
N ILE A 94 7.47 -7.83 -0.24
CA ILE A 94 7.86 -7.60 1.17
C ILE A 94 7.50 -8.80 2.05
N GLU A 95 6.27 -9.30 1.94
CA GLU A 95 5.71 -10.26 2.92
C GLU A 95 5.40 -11.63 2.32
N GLY A 96 5.75 -11.85 1.04
CA GLY A 96 5.48 -13.10 0.30
C GLY A 96 4.00 -13.33 -0.05
N SER A 97 3.06 -12.67 0.64
CA SER A 97 1.62 -12.79 0.40
C SER A 97 0.85 -11.52 0.78
N LEU A 98 -0.30 -11.28 0.15
CA LEU A 98 -1.19 -10.16 0.49
C LEU A 98 -1.76 -10.29 1.90
N GLU A 99 -2.00 -11.52 2.35
CA GLU A 99 -2.53 -11.83 3.66
C GLU A 99 -1.54 -11.44 4.76
N ALA A 100 -0.24 -11.73 4.57
CA ALA A 100 0.81 -11.28 5.48
C ALA A 100 1.00 -9.76 5.41
N PHE A 101 0.99 -9.19 4.20
CA PHE A 101 1.13 -7.75 4.01
C PHE A 101 0.01 -6.94 4.66
N THR A 102 -1.24 -7.37 4.53
CA THR A 102 -2.37 -6.69 5.19
C THR A 102 -2.32 -6.83 6.70
N ARG A 103 -1.79 -7.93 7.26
CA ARG A 103 -1.49 -8.00 8.70
C ARG A 103 -0.45 -6.97 9.11
N ARG A 104 0.65 -6.81 8.35
CA ARG A 104 1.65 -5.77 8.61
C ARG A 104 1.04 -4.38 8.53
N MET A 105 0.30 -4.06 7.46
CA MET A 105 -0.40 -2.77 7.31
C MET A 105 -1.30 -2.44 8.52
N ASN A 106 -2.06 -3.42 9.02
CA ASN A 106 -2.94 -3.22 10.17
C ASN A 106 -2.17 -3.10 11.50
N ASN A 107 -1.05 -3.81 11.65
CA ASN A 107 -0.17 -3.65 12.80
C ASN A 107 0.47 -2.26 12.81
N THR A 108 0.96 -1.79 11.67
CA THR A 108 1.47 -0.43 11.49
C THR A 108 0.40 0.61 11.79
N ALA A 109 -0.82 0.46 11.25
CA ALA A 109 -1.94 1.34 11.55
C ALA A 109 -2.24 1.42 13.07
N LYS A 110 -2.22 0.28 13.76
CA LYS A 110 -2.40 0.22 15.22
C LYS A 110 -1.27 0.94 15.96
N GLN A 111 -0.02 0.76 15.56
CA GLN A 111 1.13 1.43 16.15
C GLN A 111 1.08 2.96 15.94
N MET A 112 0.55 3.41 14.81
CA MET A 112 0.32 4.83 14.50
C MET A 112 -0.93 5.42 15.19
N GLY A 113 -1.71 4.62 15.93
CA GLY A 113 -2.93 5.08 16.61
C GLY A 113 -4.14 5.27 15.69
N MET A 114 -4.16 4.68 14.49
CA MET A 114 -5.25 4.76 13.52
C MET A 114 -6.43 3.86 13.92
N LYS A 115 -7.20 4.28 14.94
CA LYS A 115 -8.27 3.48 15.58
C LYS A 115 -9.43 3.12 14.64
N ASN A 116 -9.66 3.92 13.61
CA ASN A 116 -10.78 3.77 12.69
C ASN A 116 -10.35 3.25 11.31
N THR A 117 -9.27 2.47 11.25
CA THR A 117 -8.68 1.97 10.00
C THR A 117 -8.50 0.46 10.01
N HIS A 118 -8.91 -0.20 8.91
CA HIS A 118 -8.64 -1.61 8.66
C HIS A 118 -8.43 -1.87 7.16
N PHE A 119 -7.28 -2.45 6.81
CA PHE A 119 -6.90 -2.76 5.44
C PHE A 119 -7.13 -4.24 5.11
N LYS A 120 -7.71 -4.50 3.93
CA LYS A 120 -7.97 -5.85 3.39
C LYS A 120 -7.16 -6.17 2.13
N ASN A 121 -6.53 -5.18 1.53
CA ASN A 121 -5.64 -5.30 0.38
C ASN A 121 -4.64 -4.12 0.35
N ALA A 122 -3.67 -4.17 -0.57
CA ALA A 122 -2.61 -3.16 -0.70
C ALA A 122 -2.94 -2.03 -1.69
N ASN A 123 -4.07 -2.09 -2.39
CA ASN A 123 -4.35 -1.19 -3.51
C ASN A 123 -5.58 -0.28 -3.29
N GLY A 124 -6.45 -0.65 -2.36
CA GLY A 124 -7.64 0.11 -2.00
C GLY A 124 -8.89 -0.21 -2.82
N LEU A 125 -8.90 -1.32 -3.57
CA LEU A 125 -10.13 -1.81 -4.18
C LEU A 125 -11.16 -2.13 -3.09
N THR A 126 -12.42 -1.78 -3.36
CA THR A 126 -13.50 -1.94 -2.39
C THR A 126 -13.67 -3.39 -2.00
N GLN A 127 -13.63 -3.66 -0.70
CA GLN A 127 -13.80 -4.97 -0.13
C GLN A 127 -14.49 -4.85 1.23
N LYS A 128 -15.34 -5.82 1.58
CA LYS A 128 -16.01 -5.83 2.89
C LYS A 128 -14.97 -5.82 4.01
N GLY A 129 -15.12 -4.88 4.93
CA GLY A 129 -14.20 -4.66 6.04
C GLY A 129 -12.98 -3.80 5.69
N HIS A 130 -12.84 -3.29 4.47
CA HIS A 130 -11.79 -2.34 4.13
C HIS A 130 -12.25 -0.91 4.34
N TYR A 131 -11.70 -0.24 5.35
CA TYR A 131 -12.14 1.09 5.76
C TYR A 131 -11.00 1.92 6.38
N SER A 132 -11.19 3.23 6.41
CA SER A 132 -10.37 4.19 7.16
C SER A 132 -11.20 5.40 7.59
#